data_AF-S2KSP8-F1
#
_entry.id   AF-S2KSP8-F1
#
_cell.length_a   1.000
_cell.length_b   1.000
_cell.length_c   1.000
_cell.angle_alpha   90.00
_cell.angle_beta   90.00
_cell.angle_gamma   90.00
#
_symmetry.space_group_name_H-M   'P 1'
#
loop_
_entity.id
_entity.type
_entity.pdbx_description
1 polymer ?
#
loop_
_entity_poly.entity_id
_entity_poly.type
_entity_poly.pdbx_seq_one_letter_code
_entity_poly.pdbx_strand_id
1 'polypeptide(L)'
;RKEKEESLERDYGMKMEYELGEELSEMCNLSEAIEENAIKKGKKQGLREGILLTKKVIKLSAEGMSEAKVAQTCGITPEEVHEILED
;
A
#
# COMPACT_ATOMS: atom_id res chain seq x y z
N ARG A 1 6.41 10.10 20.71
CA ARG A 1 7.53 10.00 21.67
C ARG A 1 7.05 9.74 23.10
N LYS A 2 6.42 10.72 23.77
CA LYS A 2 6.00 10.58 25.17
C LYS A 2 5.08 9.37 25.44
N GLU A 3 4.10 9.12 24.57
CA GLU A 3 3.23 7.94 24.71
C GLU A 3 3.98 6.61 24.60
N LYS A 4 5.02 6.56 23.77
CA LYS A 4 5.84 5.36 23.52
C LYS A 4 6.78 5.13 24.70
N GLU A 5 7.43 6.19 25.18
CA GLU A 5 8.22 6.19 26.42
C GLU A 5 7.36 5.74 27.62
N GLU A 6 6.18 6.32 27.80
CA GLU A 6 5.25 5.95 28.87
C GLU A 6 4.75 4.50 28.73
N SER A 7 4.52 3.99 27.51
CA SER A 7 4.15 2.57 27.34
C SER A 7 5.30 1.63 27.72
N LEU A 8 6.54 1.98 27.38
CA LEU A 8 7.71 1.15 27.71
C LEU A 8 7.96 1.09 29.22
N GLU A 9 7.78 2.22 29.91
CA GLU A 9 7.89 2.26 31.36
C GLU A 9 6.71 1.54 32.04
N ARG A 10 5.47 1.76 31.60
CA ARG A 10 4.27 1.11 32.19
C ARG A 10 4.25 -0.39 31.97
N ASP A 11 4.51 -0.85 30.76
CA ASP A 11 4.25 -2.25 30.37
C ASP A 11 5.48 -3.14 30.60
N TYR A 12 6.68 -2.56 30.57
CA TYR A 12 7.95 -3.30 30.64
C TYR A 12 8.89 -2.81 31.76
N GLY A 13 8.51 -1.79 32.53
CA GLY A 13 9.34 -1.24 33.60
C GLY A 13 10.63 -0.58 33.11
N MET A 14 10.74 -0.28 31.81
CA MET A 14 11.93 0.31 31.22
C MET A 14 11.93 1.82 31.48
N LYS A 15 12.69 2.26 32.50
CA LYS A 15 12.89 3.68 32.77
C LYS A 15 13.64 4.34 31.63
N MET A 16 13.13 5.47 31.16
CA MET A 16 13.74 6.21 30.07
C MET A 16 14.93 7.04 30.55
N GLU A 17 16.13 6.50 30.33
CA GLU A 17 17.40 7.24 30.45
C GLU A 17 17.67 8.04 29.17
N TYR A 18 18.53 9.07 29.25
CA TYR A 18 18.81 9.97 28.11
C TYR A 18 19.30 9.23 26.87
N GLU A 19 20.29 8.34 27.01
CA GLU A 19 20.84 7.56 25.90
C GLU A 19 19.80 6.63 25.28
N LEU A 20 19.03 5.91 26.12
CA LEU A 20 17.93 5.07 25.68
C LEU A 20 16.84 5.89 24.95
N GLY A 21 16.62 7.14 25.37
CA GLY A 21 15.68 8.08 24.74
C GLY A 21 16.12 8.54 23.36
N GLU A 22 17.42 8.79 23.18
CA GLU A 22 17.98 9.17 21.89
C GLU A 22 17.94 7.99 20.91
N GLU A 23 18.36 6.78 21.34
CA GLU A 23 18.25 5.56 20.52
C GLU A 23 16.80 5.27 20.12
N LEU A 24 15.85 5.41 21.07
CA LEU A 24 14.42 5.24 20.77
C LEU A 24 13.93 6.28 19.74
N SER A 25 14.42 7.51 19.82
CA SER A 25 14.10 8.58 18.87
C SER A 25 14.63 8.27 17.48
N GLU A 26 15.90 7.87 17.36
CA GLU A 26 16.52 7.47 16.10
C GLU A 26 15.77 6.32 15.44
N MET A 27 15.42 5.30 16.22
CA MET A 27 14.66 4.14 15.74
C MET A 27 13.23 4.52 15.31
N CYS A 28 12.59 5.46 15.99
CA CYS A 28 11.27 5.96 15.58
C CYS A 28 11.36 6.70 14.24
N ASN A 29 12.31 7.62 14.09
CA ASN A 29 12.53 8.35 12.83
C ASN A 29 12.84 7.40 11.67
N LEU A 30 13.67 6.37 11.93
CA LEU A 30 13.95 5.33 10.95
C LEU A 30 12.70 4.54 10.57
N SER A 31 11.88 4.17 11.56
CA SER A 31 10.64 3.42 11.33
C SER A 31 9.63 4.23 10.51
N GLU A 32 9.46 5.51 10.83
CA GLU A 32 8.61 6.45 10.09
C GLU A 32 9.10 6.59 8.64
N ALA A 33 10.40 6.78 8.44
CA ALA A 33 10.98 6.86 7.09
C ALA A 33 10.80 5.55 6.30
N ILE A 34 10.88 4.38 6.96
CA ILE A 34 10.61 3.08 6.31
C ILE A 34 9.14 2.98 5.90
N GLU A 35 8.21 3.34 6.79
CA GLU A 35 6.77 3.31 6.54
C GLU A 35 6.37 4.25 5.39
N GLU A 36 6.83 5.50 5.42
CA GLU A 36 6.58 6.47 4.34
C GLU A 36 7.10 5.96 2.99
N ASN A 37 8.31 5.38 2.97
CA ASN A 37 8.89 4.80 1.77
C ASN A 37 8.10 3.59 1.27
N ALA A 38 7.64 2.73 2.17
CA ALA A 38 6.83 1.57 1.83
C ALA A 38 5.48 2.00 1.21
N ILE A 39 4.79 2.96 1.83
CA ILE A 39 3.54 3.54 1.30
C ILE A 39 3.78 4.17 -0.08
N LYS A 40 4.84 4.96 -0.24
CA LYS A 40 5.18 5.60 -1.51
C LYS A 40 5.46 4.58 -2.61
N LYS A 41 6.22 3.52 -2.30
CA LYS A 41 6.50 2.43 -3.25
C LYS A 41 5.22 1.67 -3.60
N GLY A 42 4.42 1.31 -2.60
CA GLY A 42 3.13 0.64 -2.79
C GLY A 42 2.18 1.42 -3.68
N LYS A 43 1.99 2.73 -3.42
CA LYS A 43 1.18 3.61 -4.28
C LYS A 43 1.70 3.66 -5.71
N LYS A 44 3.01 3.80 -5.91
CA LYS A 44 3.62 3.83 -7.24
C LYS A 44 3.45 2.51 -7.99
N GLN A 45 3.61 1.39 -7.29
CA GLN A 45 3.43 0.05 -7.85
C GLN A 45 1.96 -0.19 -8.21
N GLY A 46 1.02 0.08 -7.29
CA GLY A 46 -0.41 -0.07 -7.52
C GLY A 46 -0.91 0.78 -8.69
N LEU A 47 -0.46 2.04 -8.81
CA LEU A 47 -0.78 2.88 -9.97
C LEU A 47 -0.27 2.26 -11.29
N ARG A 48 0.96 1.73 -11.29
CA ARG A 48 1.54 1.09 -12.47
C ARG A 48 0.77 -0.17 -12.87
N GLU A 49 0.42 -1.00 -11.89
CA GLU A 49 -0.36 -2.23 -12.09
C GLU A 49 -1.76 -1.89 -12.61
N GLY A 50 -2.44 -0.89 -12.03
CA GLY A 50 -3.74 -0.39 -12.51
C GLY A 50 -3.70 0.08 -13.96
N ILE A 51 -2.71 0.91 -14.33
CA ILE A 51 -2.56 1.36 -15.73
C ILE A 51 -2.37 0.18 -16.70
N LEU A 52 -1.59 -0.83 -16.31
CA LEU A 52 -1.37 -2.02 -17.15
C LEU A 52 -2.65 -2.86 -17.28
N LEU A 53 -3.39 -3.03 -16.20
CA LEU A 53 -4.66 -3.74 -16.17
C LEU A 53 -5.69 -3.04 -17.08
N THR A 54 -5.90 -1.74 -16.92
CA THR A 54 -6.81 -0.95 -17.76
C THR A 54 -6.44 -1.04 -19.24
N LYS A 55 -5.15 -0.90 -19.58
CA LYS A 55 -4.68 -1.07 -20.97
C LYS A 55 -5.01 -2.45 -21.53
N LYS A 56 -4.85 -3.50 -20.72
CA LYS A 56 -5.16 -4.88 -21.12
C LYS A 56 -6.67 -5.06 -21.31
N VAL A 57 -7.49 -4.55 -20.40
CA VAL A 57 -8.96 -4.59 -20.49
C VAL A 57 -9.45 -3.91 -21.76
N ILE A 58 -9.03 -2.66 -22.01
CA ILE A 58 -9.41 -1.90 -23.21
C ILE A 58 -8.99 -2.64 -24.48
N LYS A 59 -7.78 -3.20 -24.52
CA LYS A 59 -7.29 -3.97 -25.67
C LYS A 59 -8.17 -5.20 -25.96
N LEU A 60 -8.46 -6.02 -24.95
CA LEU A 60 -9.26 -7.24 -25.13
C LEU A 60 -10.71 -6.90 -25.50
N SER A 61 -11.27 -5.83 -24.94
CA SER A 61 -12.59 -5.33 -25.32
C SER A 61 -12.61 -4.84 -26.77
N ALA A 62 -11.60 -4.10 -27.22
CA ALA A 62 -11.45 -3.66 -28.61
C ALA A 62 -11.25 -4.82 -29.61
N GLU A 63 -10.72 -5.96 -29.16
CA GLU A 63 -10.65 -7.23 -29.91
C GLU A 63 -12.02 -7.94 -30.01
N GLY A 64 -13.08 -7.38 -29.41
CA GLY A 64 -14.46 -7.88 -29.47
C GLY A 64 -14.79 -8.97 -28.44
N MET A 65 -13.95 -9.14 -27.41
CA MET A 65 -14.21 -10.10 -26.35
C MET A 65 -15.34 -9.64 -25.43
N SER A 66 -16.18 -10.58 -24.97
CA SER A 66 -17.20 -10.25 -23.97
C SER A 66 -16.60 -9.91 -22.61
N GLU A 67 -17.26 -9.05 -21.84
CA GLU A 67 -16.81 -8.63 -20.51
C GLU A 67 -16.52 -9.82 -19.60
N ALA A 68 -17.36 -10.86 -19.61
CA ALA A 68 -17.13 -12.09 -18.84
C ALA A 68 -15.80 -12.79 -19.21
N LYS A 69 -15.41 -12.77 -20.49
CA LYS A 69 -14.15 -13.36 -20.94
C LYS A 69 -12.95 -12.47 -20.63
N VAL A 70 -13.12 -11.16 -20.72
CA VAL A 70 -12.11 -10.18 -20.30
C VAL A 70 -11.83 -10.32 -18.80
N ALA A 71 -12.88 -10.38 -17.97
CA ALA A 71 -12.83 -10.58 -16.53
C ALA A 71 -12.01 -11.83 -16.17
N GLN A 72 -12.36 -12.98 -16.78
CA GLN A 72 -11.60 -14.22 -16.62
C GLN A 72 -10.12 -14.09 -17.03
N THR A 73 -9.81 -13.36 -18.10
CA THR A 73 -8.44 -13.20 -18.63
C THR A 73 -7.60 -12.22 -17.81
N CYS A 74 -8.25 -11.24 -17.20
CA CYS A 74 -7.64 -10.20 -16.38
C CYS A 74 -7.62 -10.52 -14.89
N GLY A 75 -8.34 -11.56 -14.45
CA GLY A 75 -8.40 -11.97 -13.04
C GLY A 75 -9.20 -11.00 -12.18
N ILE A 76 -10.20 -10.35 -12.76
CA ILE A 76 -11.11 -9.39 -12.12
C ILE A 76 -12.55 -9.82 -12.35
N THR A 77 -13.50 -9.13 -11.74
CA THR A 77 -14.93 -9.35 -11.90
C THR A 77 -15.46 -8.71 -13.19
N PRO A 78 -16.57 -9.22 -13.76
CA PRO A 78 -17.25 -8.54 -14.87
C PRO A 78 -17.68 -7.11 -14.53
N GLU A 79 -18.09 -6.87 -13.29
CA GLU A 79 -18.44 -5.53 -12.79
C GLU A 79 -17.24 -4.58 -12.84
N GLU A 80 -16.06 -5.00 -12.40
CA GLU A 80 -14.83 -4.20 -12.54
C GLU A 80 -14.43 -3.97 -14.00
N VAL A 81 -14.68 -4.92 -14.90
CA VAL A 81 -14.48 -4.70 -16.34
C VAL A 81 -15.43 -3.63 -16.85
N HIS A 82 -16.69 -3.67 -16.44
CA HIS A 82 -17.69 -2.68 -16.80
C HIS A 82 -17.27 -1.28 -16.33
N GLU A 83 -16.92 -1.13 -15.04
CA GLU A 83 -16.44 0.14 -14.47
C GLU A 83 -15.21 0.70 -15.19
N ILE A 84 -14.29 -0.16 -15.66
CA ILE A 84 -13.10 0.27 -16.41
C ILE A 84 -13.46 0.78 -17.83
N LEU A 85 -14.55 0.29 -18.41
CA LEU A 85 -14.97 0.61 -19.77
C LEU A 85 -16.03 1.72 -19.83
N GLU A 86 -16.69 2.03 -18.71
CA GLU A 86 -17.57 3.19 -18.58
C GLU A 86 -16.75 4.51 -18.59
N ASP A 87 -17.24 5.52 -19.32
CA ASP A 87 -16.63 6.86 -19.45
C ASP A 87 -16.83 7.75 -18.20
#